data_AF-D8G2L6-F1
#
_entry.id   AF-D8G2L6-F1
#
_cell.length_a   1.000
_cell.length_b   1.000
_cell.length_c   1.000
_cell.angle_alpha   90.00
_cell.angle_beta   90.00
_cell.angle_gamma   90.00
#
_symmetry.space_group_name_H-M   'P 1'
#
loop_
_entity.id
_entity.type
_entity.pdbx_description
1 polymer ?
#
loop_
_entity_poly.entity_id
_entity_poly.type
_entity_poly.pdbx_seq_one_letter_code
_entity_poly.pdbx_strand_id
1 'polypeptide(L)'
;MEKVVVLKLDGDLEIGGFRASLEIKEGDRVLIEITRSLPPNPELAAEMQRHWQEYRNLGLVTRIKPGSIKHNFINPNKLSTRLKEIKESGEKLGNLINQWLKSEQFRDIDRGLREELNRTEKVRVLVRTEDNYLRKLPWHLWDFIDRYSFAEVALSPIEYKSPQLLPIAAKSKVRVLAILGCSAGIDIEKDRELLKSLPNAEVVFLLEPKHNQINDKLWEQPWDIIFFAGHGETDEDTGRIHINETDSLTLNEVWYGLKKAVVNGLQLAIFNSCDGLGLAQRLDDLEIPQMIVMREMVPDFVAQKFLNDFLTNFASGHSLYQAFREAREKLQGLETDFPCASWLPIICQNPSVEPPTWNDLIPQKRGFNLFQIIIQCNFKFKWAVLLLLTGGSVGWLYGLPKLAILVNDFGFDRYQKGDLITARKVLHLAEILNPDNRVVPYTLGWLCQDIQDFECAREKYRRSAKLGFAGAYSQLARLLIVHDKNYNGAVNLIWQGLELAKDDATKYSLLKNLGWARLEQGRYEEALIQQNAAIKLDNNRASAYCLKAQVLEGMNDTKGALKEWQTCLKFADPKIADEDVWIGKARARLDLK
;
A
#
# COMPACT_ATOMS: atom_id res chain seq x y z
N MET A 1 6.81 4.65 -23.65
CA MET A 1 6.29 4.38 -22.29
C MET A 1 6.67 2.94 -21.96
N GLU A 2 6.63 2.53 -20.69
CA GLU A 2 6.93 1.12 -20.35
C GLU A 2 5.70 0.26 -20.67
N LYS A 3 5.91 -0.90 -21.29
CA LYS A 3 4.84 -1.87 -21.54
C LYS A 3 4.82 -2.95 -20.47
N VAL A 4 3.61 -3.38 -20.10
CA VAL A 4 3.40 -4.47 -19.16
C VAL A 4 2.77 -5.64 -19.91
N VAL A 5 3.45 -6.78 -19.88
CA VAL A 5 2.97 -8.05 -20.38
C VAL A 5 2.46 -8.85 -19.19
N VAL A 6 1.22 -9.31 -19.22
CA VAL A 6 0.66 -10.22 -18.23
C VAL A 6 0.49 -11.57 -18.90
N LEU A 7 1.20 -12.57 -18.38
CA LEU A 7 1.08 -13.97 -18.80
C LEU A 7 0.43 -14.77 -17.67
N LYS A 8 -0.87 -15.02 -17.79
CA LYS A 8 -1.63 -15.87 -16.85
C LYS A 8 -1.60 -17.32 -17.31
N LEU A 9 -1.18 -18.22 -16.43
CA LEU A 9 -1.08 -19.66 -16.67
C LEU A 9 -1.90 -20.39 -15.60
N ASP A 10 -3.06 -20.90 -16.02
CA ASP A 10 -4.05 -21.58 -15.17
C ASP A 10 -4.10 -23.06 -15.52
N GLY A 11 -3.68 -23.92 -14.58
CA GLY A 11 -3.50 -25.35 -14.79
C GLY A 11 -2.28 -25.89 -14.04
N ASP A 12 -1.74 -27.02 -14.49
CA ASP A 12 -0.62 -27.72 -13.87
C ASP A 12 0.40 -28.22 -14.91
N LEU A 13 1.67 -28.29 -14.51
CA LEU A 13 2.75 -28.66 -15.43
C LEU A 13 2.77 -30.16 -15.77
N GLU A 14 2.30 -31.03 -14.89
CA GLU A 14 2.56 -32.47 -14.98
C GLU A 14 1.54 -33.22 -15.85
N ILE A 15 0.26 -32.88 -15.72
CA ILE A 15 -0.87 -33.67 -16.25
C ILE A 15 -1.73 -32.82 -17.19
N GLY A 16 -2.24 -31.68 -16.71
CA GLY A 16 -3.29 -30.93 -17.39
C GLY A 16 -2.79 -29.95 -18.45
N GLY A 17 -1.56 -29.47 -18.30
CA GLY A 17 -1.09 -28.29 -19.02
C GLY A 17 -1.79 -27.02 -18.51
N PHE A 18 -1.63 -25.93 -19.25
CA PHE A 18 -2.16 -24.63 -18.85
C PHE A 18 -3.08 -24.04 -19.91
N ARG A 19 -4.15 -23.41 -19.44
CA ARG A 19 -4.77 -22.31 -20.17
C ARG A 19 -3.88 -21.08 -20.02
N ALA A 20 -3.35 -20.61 -21.13
CA ALA A 20 -2.44 -19.48 -21.19
C ALA A 20 -3.13 -18.24 -21.76
N SER A 21 -3.12 -17.14 -21.01
CA SER A 21 -3.65 -15.85 -21.44
C SER A 21 -2.55 -14.79 -21.40
N LEU A 22 -2.31 -14.17 -22.55
CA LEU A 22 -1.40 -13.05 -22.73
C LEU A 22 -2.21 -11.76 -22.84
N GLU A 23 -1.84 -10.75 -22.07
CA GLU A 23 -2.36 -9.39 -22.18
C GLU A 23 -1.19 -8.41 -22.23
N ILE A 24 -1.18 -7.46 -23.17
CA ILE A 24 -0.14 -6.42 -23.26
C ILE A 24 -0.78 -5.06 -23.05
N LYS A 25 -0.19 -4.25 -22.15
CA LYS A 25 -0.67 -2.92 -21.77
C LYS A 25 0.38 -1.85 -21.99
N GLU A 26 -0.07 -0.65 -22.33
CA GLU A 26 0.69 0.59 -22.26
C GLU A 26 -0.14 1.63 -21.47
N GLY A 27 0.24 1.87 -20.21
CA GLY A 27 -0.63 2.57 -19.26
C GLY A 27 -1.95 1.82 -19.04
N ASP A 28 -3.07 2.55 -19.11
CA ASP A 28 -4.43 1.96 -18.96
C ASP A 28 -4.95 1.30 -20.25
N ARG A 29 -4.22 1.41 -21.35
CA ARG A 29 -4.65 0.88 -22.65
C ARG A 29 -4.18 -0.56 -22.83
N VAL A 30 -5.13 -1.46 -23.05
CA VAL A 30 -4.87 -2.83 -23.53
C VAL A 30 -4.58 -2.79 -25.04
N LEU A 31 -3.44 -3.33 -25.45
CA LEU A 31 -3.01 -3.42 -26.85
C LEU A 31 -3.50 -4.72 -27.48
N ILE A 32 -3.25 -5.85 -26.82
CA ILE A 32 -3.70 -7.17 -27.26
C ILE A 32 -4.10 -8.04 -26.07
N GLU A 33 -5.01 -8.98 -26.33
CA GLU A 33 -5.35 -10.08 -25.44
C GLU A 33 -5.48 -11.37 -26.26
N ILE A 34 -4.72 -12.41 -25.90
CA ILE A 34 -4.68 -13.70 -26.60
C ILE A 34 -4.78 -14.81 -25.58
N THR A 35 -5.73 -15.72 -25.77
CA THR A 35 -5.83 -16.94 -24.95
C THR A 35 -5.63 -18.18 -25.80
N ARG A 36 -4.72 -19.05 -25.36
CA ARG A 36 -4.37 -20.35 -25.96
C ARG A 36 -4.08 -21.37 -24.86
N SER A 37 -3.50 -22.50 -25.22
CA SER A 37 -3.03 -23.51 -24.27
C SER A 37 -1.52 -23.66 -24.34
N LEU A 38 -0.96 -24.21 -23.28
CA LEU A 38 0.42 -24.63 -23.17
C LEU A 38 0.39 -26.09 -22.65
N PRO A 39 1.01 -27.05 -23.34
CA PRO A 39 0.82 -28.47 -23.03
C PRO A 39 1.44 -28.84 -21.67
N PRO A 40 1.00 -29.93 -21.03
CA PRO A 40 1.75 -30.50 -19.90
C PRO A 40 3.16 -30.90 -20.35
N ASN A 41 4.11 -30.86 -19.43
CA ASN A 41 5.47 -31.30 -19.63
C ASN A 41 6.02 -31.96 -18.34
N PRO A 42 5.66 -33.23 -18.07
CA PRO A 42 6.13 -33.96 -16.90
C PRO A 42 7.65 -34.17 -16.90
N GLU A 43 8.30 -34.19 -18.08
CA GLU A 43 9.77 -34.23 -18.16
C GLU A 43 10.39 -32.96 -17.59
N LEU A 44 9.84 -31.79 -17.95
CA LEU A 44 10.28 -30.51 -17.40
C LEU A 44 10.08 -30.44 -15.89
N ALA A 45 8.93 -30.91 -15.38
CA ALA A 45 8.67 -30.97 -13.94
C ALA A 45 9.70 -31.85 -13.22
N ALA A 46 9.93 -33.07 -13.73
CA ALA A 46 10.89 -34.02 -13.16
C ALA A 46 12.34 -33.49 -13.21
N GLU A 47 12.75 -32.88 -14.32
CA GLU A 47 14.09 -32.30 -14.44
C GLU A 47 14.27 -31.11 -13.50
N MET A 48 13.24 -30.30 -13.30
CA MET A 48 13.32 -29.17 -12.37
C MET A 48 13.42 -29.65 -10.92
N GLN A 49 12.65 -30.68 -10.54
CA GLN A 49 12.75 -31.30 -9.22
C GLN A 49 14.16 -31.88 -9.00
N ARG A 50 14.68 -32.60 -10.00
CA ARG A 50 16.05 -33.16 -9.99
C ARG A 50 17.10 -32.07 -9.82
N HIS A 51 17.05 -31.03 -10.64
CA HIS A 51 18.02 -29.93 -10.61
C HIS A 51 18.07 -29.26 -9.24
N TRP A 52 16.92 -28.88 -8.66
CA TRP A 52 16.91 -28.24 -7.35
C TRP A 52 17.31 -29.19 -6.22
N GLN A 53 17.01 -30.48 -6.33
CA GLN A 53 17.50 -31.48 -5.37
C GLN A 53 19.03 -31.62 -5.44
N GLU A 54 19.61 -31.68 -6.64
CA GLU A 54 21.07 -31.71 -6.84
C GLU A 54 21.72 -30.43 -6.31
N TYR A 55 21.13 -29.27 -6.62
CA TYR A 55 21.60 -27.96 -6.17
C TYR A 55 21.65 -27.85 -4.64
N ARG A 56 20.59 -28.26 -3.92
CA ARG A 56 20.58 -28.29 -2.44
C ARG A 56 21.66 -29.20 -1.86
N ASN A 57 22.02 -30.27 -2.57
CA ASN A 57 23.03 -31.24 -2.15
C ASN A 57 24.48 -30.78 -2.42
N LEU A 58 24.72 -29.58 -2.96
CA LEU A 58 26.06 -29.02 -3.16
C LEU A 58 26.85 -28.81 -1.86
N GLY A 59 26.18 -28.69 -0.71
CA GLY A 59 26.84 -28.52 0.58
C GLY A 59 27.59 -27.20 0.75
N LEU A 60 27.25 -26.18 -0.05
CA LEU A 60 27.77 -24.82 0.08
C LEU A 60 27.31 -24.19 1.41
N VAL A 61 28.09 -23.25 1.93
CA VAL A 61 27.65 -22.41 3.05
C VAL A 61 26.54 -21.49 2.55
N THR A 62 25.31 -21.83 2.89
CA THR A 62 24.10 -21.09 2.55
C THR A 62 23.56 -20.33 3.75
N ARG A 63 22.64 -19.39 3.53
CA ARG A 63 21.89 -18.72 4.60
C ARG A 63 20.85 -19.64 5.27
N ILE A 64 21.24 -20.85 5.69
CA ILE A 64 20.46 -21.81 6.51
C ILE A 64 21.18 -22.01 7.84
N LYS A 65 20.44 -22.17 8.94
CA LYS A 65 21.00 -22.30 10.28
C LYS A 65 21.90 -23.56 10.39
N PRO A 66 23.11 -23.45 10.97
CA PRO A 66 23.98 -24.60 11.21
C PRO A 66 23.27 -25.63 12.11
N GLY A 67 22.96 -26.82 11.58
CA GLY A 67 22.29 -27.91 12.30
C GLY A 67 20.98 -28.40 11.68
N SER A 68 20.33 -27.60 10.81
CA SER A 68 19.10 -28.01 10.11
C SER A 68 19.33 -29.07 9.03
N ILE A 69 20.57 -29.17 8.50
CA ILE A 69 21.00 -30.20 7.55
C ILE A 69 22.41 -30.68 7.95
N LYS A 70 22.64 -32.00 7.97
CA LYS A 70 23.97 -32.58 8.17
C LYS A 70 24.87 -32.20 6.98
N HIS A 71 25.69 -31.16 7.12
CA HIS A 71 26.78 -30.89 6.19
C HIS A 71 27.77 -32.07 6.23
N ASN A 72 27.59 -33.04 5.35
CA ASN A 72 28.62 -34.03 5.08
C ASN A 72 29.77 -33.27 4.40
N PHE A 73 30.90 -33.13 5.07
CA PHE A 73 32.14 -32.60 4.48
C PHE A 73 32.40 -33.32 3.13
N ILE A 74 32.27 -32.59 2.03
CA ILE A 74 32.40 -33.15 0.68
C ILE A 74 33.88 -33.22 0.33
N ASN A 75 34.34 -34.39 -0.12
CA ASN A 75 35.68 -34.56 -0.68
C ASN A 75 35.84 -33.62 -1.91
N PRO A 76 36.92 -32.82 -2.01
CA PRO A 76 37.15 -31.90 -3.13
C PRO A 76 37.00 -32.54 -4.52
N ASN A 77 37.41 -33.81 -4.67
CA ASN A 77 37.28 -34.56 -5.94
C ASN A 77 35.83 -34.89 -6.32
N LYS A 78 34.88 -34.84 -5.37
CA LYS A 78 33.44 -35.00 -5.62
C LYS A 78 32.75 -33.65 -5.89
N LEU A 79 33.33 -32.53 -5.46
CA LEU A 79 32.74 -31.20 -5.65
C LEU A 79 32.79 -30.79 -7.13
N SER A 80 33.93 -30.97 -7.81
CA SER A 80 34.06 -30.65 -9.24
C SER A 80 33.08 -31.45 -10.11
N THR A 81 32.86 -32.72 -9.79
CA THR A 81 31.89 -33.58 -10.50
C THR A 81 30.46 -33.10 -10.27
N ARG A 82 30.09 -32.76 -9.03
CA ARG A 82 28.75 -32.23 -8.71
C ARG A 82 28.47 -30.88 -9.35
N LEU A 83 29.47 -29.98 -9.37
CA LEU A 83 29.34 -28.69 -10.06
C LEU A 83 29.08 -28.89 -11.56
N LYS A 84 29.77 -29.86 -12.17
CA LYS A 84 29.53 -30.24 -13.57
C LYS A 84 28.13 -30.82 -13.79
N GLU A 85 27.69 -31.75 -12.93
CA GLU A 85 26.35 -32.35 -13.01
C GLU A 85 25.23 -31.30 -12.94
N ILE A 86 25.37 -30.32 -12.05
CA ILE A 86 24.37 -29.24 -11.90
C ILE A 86 24.38 -28.29 -13.07
N LYS A 87 25.56 -28.02 -13.64
CA LYS A 87 25.65 -27.24 -14.87
C LYS A 87 24.96 -27.95 -16.03
N GLU A 88 25.19 -29.25 -16.19
CA GLU A 88 24.54 -30.08 -17.20
C GLU A 88 23.03 -30.18 -17.00
N SER A 89 22.55 -30.37 -15.77
CA SER A 89 21.11 -30.38 -15.47
C SER A 89 20.49 -28.99 -15.68
N GLY A 90 21.22 -27.92 -15.38
CA GLY A 90 20.79 -26.55 -15.67
C GLY A 90 20.67 -26.26 -17.17
N GLU A 91 21.66 -26.66 -17.97
CA GLU A 91 21.61 -26.55 -19.44
C GLU A 91 20.44 -27.35 -20.03
N LYS A 92 20.23 -28.59 -19.55
CA LYS A 92 19.08 -29.41 -19.94
C LYS A 92 17.76 -28.74 -19.59
N LEU A 93 17.63 -28.20 -18.39
CA LEU A 93 16.43 -27.50 -17.95
C LEU A 93 16.13 -26.27 -18.82
N GLY A 94 17.14 -25.44 -19.11
CA GLY A 94 17.00 -24.28 -19.99
C GLY A 94 16.54 -24.65 -21.41
N ASN A 95 17.03 -25.77 -21.94
CA ASN A 95 16.59 -26.31 -23.23
C ASN A 95 15.13 -26.77 -23.19
N LEU A 96 14.74 -27.52 -22.15
CA LEU A 96 13.36 -28.00 -21.98
C LEU A 96 12.37 -26.84 -21.84
N ILE A 97 12.72 -25.78 -21.10
CA ILE A 97 11.90 -24.56 -20.97
C ILE A 97 11.64 -23.95 -22.36
N ASN A 98 12.70 -23.75 -23.14
CA ASN A 98 12.57 -23.13 -24.46
C ASN A 98 11.84 -24.04 -25.46
N GLN A 99 12.03 -25.35 -25.39
CA GLN A 99 11.28 -26.31 -26.21
C GLN A 99 9.79 -26.27 -25.87
N TRP A 100 9.46 -26.22 -24.58
CA TRP A 100 8.09 -26.16 -24.09
C TRP A 100 7.38 -24.88 -24.52
N LEU A 101 8.03 -23.72 -24.37
CA LEU A 101 7.51 -22.42 -24.80
C LEU A 101 7.46 -22.26 -26.33
N LYS A 102 8.10 -23.16 -27.09
CA LYS A 102 8.00 -23.23 -28.57
C LYS A 102 6.95 -24.22 -29.06
N SER A 103 6.20 -24.84 -28.16
CA SER A 103 5.13 -25.76 -28.52
C SER A 103 4.10 -25.12 -29.45
N GLU A 104 3.49 -25.92 -30.31
CA GLU A 104 2.52 -25.42 -31.30
C GLU A 104 1.34 -24.69 -30.66
N GLN A 105 0.93 -25.16 -29.47
CA GLN A 105 -0.20 -24.61 -28.73
C GLN A 105 0.05 -23.18 -28.22
N PHE A 106 1.30 -22.85 -27.89
CA PHE A 106 1.70 -21.53 -27.37
C PHE A 106 2.17 -20.56 -28.46
N ARG A 107 2.35 -21.05 -29.69
CA ARG A 107 2.94 -20.31 -30.81
C ARG A 107 2.27 -18.96 -31.09
N ASP A 108 0.94 -18.90 -31.01
CA ASP A 108 0.20 -17.65 -31.25
C ASP A 108 0.47 -16.60 -30.15
N ILE A 109 0.68 -17.04 -28.90
CA ILE A 109 1.05 -16.15 -27.78
C ILE A 109 2.45 -15.61 -28.00
N ASP A 110 3.44 -16.48 -28.27
CA ASP A 110 4.82 -16.04 -28.54
C ASP A 110 4.90 -15.12 -29.76
N ARG A 111 4.15 -15.41 -30.83
CA ARG A 111 4.07 -14.55 -32.01
C ARG A 111 3.47 -13.18 -31.68
N GLY A 112 2.30 -13.13 -31.03
CA GLY A 112 1.66 -11.88 -30.65
C GLY A 112 2.54 -11.02 -29.73
N LEU A 113 3.24 -11.66 -28.78
CA LEU A 113 4.22 -11.00 -27.94
C LEU A 113 5.34 -10.32 -28.75
N ARG A 114 5.88 -11.01 -29.75
CA ARG A 114 7.00 -10.50 -30.57
C ARG A 114 6.56 -9.51 -31.66
N GLU A 115 5.30 -9.54 -32.10
CA GLU A 115 4.74 -8.59 -33.06
C GLU A 115 4.44 -7.24 -32.42
N GLU A 116 3.97 -7.25 -31.17
CA GLU A 116 3.58 -6.04 -30.44
C GLU A 116 4.76 -5.34 -29.73
N LEU A 117 5.87 -6.05 -29.51
CA LEU A 117 6.99 -5.53 -28.73
C LEU A 117 8.23 -5.23 -29.58
N ASN A 118 8.96 -4.20 -29.17
CA ASN A 118 10.25 -3.79 -29.73
C ASN A 118 11.41 -4.18 -28.81
N ARG A 119 12.55 -4.59 -29.39
CA ARG A 119 13.72 -5.04 -28.61
C ARG A 119 14.35 -3.98 -27.70
N THR A 120 14.09 -2.70 -27.97
CA THR A 120 14.67 -1.56 -27.25
C THR A 120 13.74 -0.94 -26.22
N GLU A 121 12.49 -1.38 -26.12
CA GLU A 121 11.54 -0.83 -25.16
C GLU A 121 11.62 -1.54 -23.81
N LYS A 122 11.30 -0.81 -22.74
CA LYS A 122 11.24 -1.37 -21.39
C LYS A 122 9.97 -2.20 -21.25
N VAL A 123 10.13 -3.46 -20.87
CA VAL A 123 9.01 -4.41 -20.75
C VAL A 123 9.04 -5.09 -19.39
N ARG A 124 7.92 -5.08 -18.67
CA ARG A 124 7.72 -5.91 -17.49
C ARG A 124 6.87 -7.12 -17.86
N VAL A 125 7.36 -8.32 -17.63
CA VAL A 125 6.62 -9.56 -17.87
C VAL A 125 6.15 -10.13 -16.54
N LEU A 126 4.86 -10.01 -16.27
CA LEU A 126 4.22 -10.48 -15.05
C LEU A 126 3.64 -11.88 -15.29
N VAL A 127 4.28 -12.90 -14.73
CA VAL A 127 3.79 -14.29 -14.77
C VAL A 127 2.85 -14.52 -13.59
N ARG A 128 1.63 -14.99 -13.88
CA ARG A 128 0.57 -15.22 -12.89
C ARG A 128 0.14 -16.68 -12.91
N THR A 129 0.38 -17.41 -11.83
CA THR A 129 0.11 -18.85 -11.74
C THR A 129 0.06 -19.31 -10.28
N GLU A 130 -0.75 -20.33 -10.01
CA GLU A 130 -0.75 -21.08 -8.74
C GLU A 130 0.21 -22.26 -8.74
N ASP A 131 0.71 -22.67 -9.91
CA ASP A 131 1.58 -23.83 -10.03
C ASP A 131 2.96 -23.55 -9.42
N ASN A 132 3.34 -24.38 -8.45
CA ASN A 132 4.60 -24.24 -7.71
C ASN A 132 5.83 -24.49 -8.59
N TYR A 133 5.72 -25.34 -9.62
CA TYR A 133 6.81 -25.58 -10.56
C TYR A 133 7.10 -24.28 -11.35
N LEU A 134 6.07 -23.63 -11.89
CA LEU A 134 6.21 -22.39 -12.65
C LEU A 134 6.72 -21.22 -11.80
N ARG A 135 6.39 -21.15 -10.51
CA ARG A 135 6.94 -20.14 -9.57
C ARG A 135 8.46 -20.32 -9.40
N LYS A 136 8.97 -21.56 -9.43
CA LYS A 136 10.41 -21.88 -9.36
C LYS A 136 11.13 -21.85 -10.71
N LEU A 137 10.39 -21.78 -11.82
CA LEU A 137 10.95 -21.84 -13.18
C LEU A 137 11.82 -20.61 -13.51
N PRO A 138 13.09 -20.77 -13.95
CA PRO A 138 13.97 -19.65 -14.30
C PRO A 138 13.53 -18.96 -15.61
N TRP A 139 12.47 -18.15 -15.52
CA TRP A 139 11.80 -17.51 -16.66
C TRP A 139 12.70 -16.61 -17.50
N HIS A 140 13.79 -16.07 -16.93
CA HIS A 140 14.76 -15.27 -17.65
C HIS A 140 15.53 -16.08 -18.72
N LEU A 141 15.47 -17.42 -18.67
CA LEU A 141 16.01 -18.30 -19.72
C LEU A 141 15.14 -18.39 -20.96
N TRP A 142 13.91 -17.86 -20.92
CA TRP A 142 13.08 -17.79 -22.11
C TRP A 142 13.77 -16.93 -23.17
N ASP A 143 13.97 -17.49 -24.37
CA ASP A 143 14.66 -16.81 -25.48
C ASP A 143 14.03 -15.47 -25.92
N PHE A 144 12.80 -15.18 -25.52
CA PHE A 144 12.21 -13.86 -25.63
C PHE A 144 12.96 -12.86 -24.73
N ILE A 145 13.17 -13.16 -23.45
CA ILE A 145 13.80 -12.24 -22.49
C ILE A 145 15.25 -11.92 -22.85
N ASP A 146 15.97 -12.92 -23.37
CA ASP A 146 17.34 -12.75 -23.89
C ASP A 146 17.40 -11.75 -25.06
N ARG A 147 16.45 -11.86 -26.01
CA ARG A 147 16.42 -11.01 -27.22
C ARG A 147 15.88 -9.60 -27.00
N TYR A 148 15.21 -9.36 -25.88
CA TYR A 148 14.61 -8.08 -25.52
C TYR A 148 15.33 -7.55 -24.28
N SER A 149 16.42 -6.81 -24.50
CA SER A 149 17.43 -6.48 -23.47
C SER A 149 16.93 -5.63 -22.31
N PHE A 150 15.72 -5.05 -22.41
CA PHE A 150 15.06 -4.30 -21.33
C PHE A 150 13.79 -4.98 -20.81
N ALA A 151 13.55 -6.25 -21.18
CA ALA A 151 12.47 -7.06 -20.63
C ALA A 151 12.93 -7.75 -19.35
N GLU A 152 12.13 -7.76 -18.29
CA GLU A 152 12.46 -8.55 -17.09
C GLU A 152 11.19 -9.17 -16.50
N VAL A 153 11.35 -10.36 -15.93
CA VAL A 153 10.23 -11.20 -15.49
C VAL A 153 10.02 -11.05 -14.00
N ALA A 154 8.75 -10.90 -13.61
CA ALA A 154 8.30 -10.95 -12.23
C ALA A 154 7.20 -11.99 -12.04
N LEU A 155 7.09 -12.53 -10.82
CA LEU A 155 5.85 -13.19 -10.41
C LEU A 155 4.82 -12.14 -9.99
N SER A 156 3.57 -12.42 -10.28
CA SER A 156 2.45 -11.59 -9.84
C SER A 156 1.33 -12.48 -9.31
N PRO A 157 0.66 -12.08 -8.23
CA PRO A 157 -0.45 -12.82 -7.64
C PRO A 157 -1.65 -12.93 -8.61
N ILE A 158 -2.46 -13.99 -8.49
CA ILE A 158 -3.70 -14.13 -9.27
C ILE A 158 -4.80 -13.25 -8.71
N GLU A 159 -4.83 -13.07 -7.39
CA GLU A 159 -5.74 -12.15 -6.72
C GLU A 159 -4.94 -10.98 -6.16
N TYR A 160 -5.39 -9.76 -6.41
CA TYR A 160 -4.72 -8.59 -5.88
C TYR A 160 -5.71 -7.46 -5.63
N LYS A 161 -5.32 -6.60 -4.70
CA LYS A 161 -5.99 -5.35 -4.41
C LYS A 161 -4.96 -4.24 -4.44
N SER A 162 -5.44 -3.05 -4.76
CA SER A 162 -4.64 -1.84 -4.64
C SER A 162 -4.47 -1.51 -3.16
N PRO A 163 -3.23 -1.39 -2.65
CA PRO A 163 -3.01 -1.07 -1.25
C PRO A 163 -3.61 0.30 -0.93
N GLN A 164 -4.39 0.36 0.15
CA GLN A 164 -4.95 1.61 0.65
C GLN A 164 -3.87 2.39 1.42
N LEU A 165 -3.16 3.26 0.71
CA LEU A 165 -2.05 4.03 1.27
C LEU A 165 -2.55 5.22 2.10
N LEU A 166 -2.01 5.36 3.32
CA LEU A 166 -2.14 6.57 4.11
C LEU A 166 -1.24 7.68 3.53
N PRO A 167 -1.59 8.97 3.72
CA PRO A 167 -0.72 10.07 3.31
C PRO A 167 0.66 9.96 3.97
N ILE A 168 1.70 9.78 3.17
CA ILE A 168 3.09 9.72 3.64
C ILE A 168 3.47 11.10 4.17
N ALA A 169 3.88 11.19 5.44
CA ALA A 169 4.41 12.41 6.02
C ALA A 169 5.64 12.91 5.23
N ALA A 170 5.82 14.22 5.12
CA ALA A 170 6.99 14.80 4.47
C ALA A 170 8.28 14.28 5.14
N LYS A 171 9.07 13.50 4.41
CA LYS A 171 10.38 13.00 4.83
C LYS A 171 11.45 13.48 3.84
N SER A 172 12.69 13.58 4.32
CA SER A 172 13.83 14.08 3.52
C SER A 172 14.72 12.96 2.99
N LYS A 173 14.49 11.72 3.43
CA LYS A 173 15.31 10.54 3.14
C LYS A 173 14.44 9.29 2.97
N VAL A 174 14.96 8.30 2.24
CA VAL A 174 14.39 6.95 2.14
C VAL A 174 14.51 6.26 3.49
N ARG A 175 13.41 5.78 4.06
CA ARG A 175 13.43 5.08 5.35
C ARG A 175 13.52 3.58 5.14
N VAL A 176 14.58 2.99 5.66
CA VAL A 176 14.84 1.55 5.56
C VAL A 176 14.81 0.93 6.95
N LEU A 177 13.95 -0.06 7.16
CA LEU A 177 14.04 -0.95 8.32
C LEU A 177 14.85 -2.18 7.94
N ALA A 178 16.05 -2.31 8.52
CA ALA A 178 16.94 -3.43 8.28
C ALA A 178 16.92 -4.40 9.47
N ILE A 179 16.33 -5.57 9.25
CA ILE A 179 16.25 -6.66 10.22
C ILE A 179 17.39 -7.64 9.90
N LEU A 180 18.38 -7.66 10.77
CA LEU A 180 19.58 -8.49 10.67
C LEU A 180 19.43 -9.64 11.66
N GLY A 181 19.05 -10.80 11.13
CA GLY A 181 18.77 -12.02 11.89
C GLY A 181 20.03 -12.73 12.36
N CYS A 182 19.89 -14.01 12.71
CA CYS A 182 21.00 -14.84 13.18
C CYS A 182 22.18 -14.83 12.19
N SER A 183 23.37 -14.51 12.69
CA SER A 183 24.62 -14.37 11.93
C SER A 183 25.50 -15.62 11.88
N ALA A 184 25.02 -16.76 12.37
CA ALA A 184 25.80 -17.98 12.54
C ALA A 184 26.33 -18.56 11.21
N GLY A 185 27.59 -18.28 10.88
CA GLY A 185 28.25 -18.79 9.67
C GLY A 185 28.00 -17.96 8.42
N ILE A 186 27.46 -16.74 8.56
CA ILE A 186 27.25 -15.78 7.46
C ILE A 186 27.73 -14.37 7.86
N ASP A 187 28.13 -13.56 6.88
CA ASP A 187 28.69 -12.22 7.13
C ASP A 187 27.62 -11.14 6.92
N ILE A 188 26.84 -10.87 7.96
CA ILE A 188 25.78 -9.86 7.91
C ILE A 188 26.36 -8.43 8.02
N GLU A 189 27.61 -8.24 8.46
CA GLU A 189 28.18 -6.89 8.55
C GLU A 189 28.41 -6.29 7.16
N LYS A 190 28.73 -7.09 6.15
CA LYS A 190 28.75 -6.61 4.75
C LYS A 190 27.41 -6.05 4.27
N ASP A 191 26.32 -6.75 4.58
CA ASP A 191 24.97 -6.26 4.27
C ASP A 191 24.70 -4.93 5.01
N ARG A 192 25.14 -4.84 6.27
CA ARG A 192 25.01 -3.65 7.10
C ARG A 192 25.83 -2.46 6.58
N GLU A 193 27.07 -2.68 6.15
CA GLU A 193 27.95 -1.67 5.56
C GLU A 193 27.37 -1.12 4.25
N LEU A 194 26.89 -2.01 3.38
CA LEU A 194 26.19 -1.64 2.15
C LEU A 194 24.99 -0.75 2.44
N LEU A 195 24.11 -1.14 3.37
CA LEU A 195 22.92 -0.37 3.71
C LEU A 195 23.27 1.01 4.29
N LYS A 196 24.32 1.11 5.11
CA LYS A 196 24.82 2.41 5.61
C LYS A 196 25.33 3.32 4.50
N SER A 197 25.83 2.76 3.40
CA SER A 197 26.38 3.52 2.28
C SER A 197 25.31 4.10 1.33
N LEU A 198 24.03 3.75 1.53
CA LEU A 198 22.95 4.17 0.62
C LEU A 198 22.75 5.70 0.63
N PRO A 199 22.72 6.34 -0.55
CA PRO A 199 22.57 7.78 -0.65
C PRO A 199 21.16 8.22 -0.25
N ASN A 200 21.06 9.29 0.53
CA ASN A 200 19.78 9.85 0.99
C ASN A 200 18.87 8.85 1.70
N ALA A 201 19.46 7.85 2.38
CA ALA A 201 18.72 6.89 3.20
C ALA A 201 18.91 7.15 4.70
N GLU A 202 17.87 6.83 5.46
CA GLU A 202 17.89 6.67 6.90
C GLU A 202 17.60 5.20 7.21
N VAL A 203 18.61 4.47 7.68
CA VAL A 203 18.51 3.04 7.95
C VAL A 203 18.45 2.81 9.45
N VAL A 204 17.40 2.12 9.90
CA VAL A 204 17.25 1.65 11.27
C VAL A 204 17.56 0.16 11.30
N PHE A 205 18.57 -0.21 12.09
CA PHE A 205 19.01 -1.59 12.21
C PHE A 205 18.41 -2.25 13.45
N LEU A 206 17.86 -3.44 13.26
CA LEU A 206 17.54 -4.39 14.32
C LEU A 206 18.53 -5.55 14.22
N LEU A 207 19.42 -5.67 15.20
CA LEU A 207 20.44 -6.72 15.26
C LEU A 207 19.94 -7.84 16.16
N GLU A 208 19.82 -9.05 15.61
CA GLU A 208 19.29 -10.24 16.26
C GLU A 208 18.10 -9.95 17.19
N PRO A 209 17.04 -9.26 16.70
CA PRO A 209 15.96 -8.76 17.56
C PRO A 209 15.07 -9.89 18.09
N LYS A 210 14.29 -9.55 19.13
CA LYS A 210 13.13 -10.33 19.55
C LYS A 210 11.91 -10.02 18.68
N HIS A 211 10.95 -10.93 18.67
CA HIS A 211 9.68 -10.79 17.91
C HIS A 211 8.97 -9.46 18.16
N ASN A 212 8.81 -9.07 19.42
CA ASN A 212 8.11 -7.83 19.80
C ASN A 212 8.83 -6.58 19.25
N GLN A 213 10.16 -6.55 19.19
CA GLN A 213 10.92 -5.41 18.67
C GLN A 213 10.69 -5.21 17.17
N ILE A 214 10.57 -6.31 16.42
CA ILE A 214 10.21 -6.24 14.99
C ILE A 214 8.80 -5.69 14.85
N ASN A 215 7.85 -6.25 15.60
CA ASN A 215 6.46 -5.77 15.56
C ASN A 215 6.40 -4.28 15.89
N ASP A 216 6.91 -3.85 17.04
CA ASP A 216 6.87 -2.46 17.49
C ASP A 216 7.43 -1.49 16.43
N LYS A 217 8.55 -1.84 15.79
CA LYS A 217 9.15 -1.03 14.73
C LYS A 217 8.31 -0.94 13.47
N LEU A 218 7.63 -2.01 13.08
CA LEU A 218 6.71 -2.00 11.93
C LEU A 218 5.50 -1.07 12.18
N TRP A 219 5.09 -0.90 13.44
CA TRP A 219 3.97 -0.02 13.82
C TRP A 219 4.40 1.44 14.07
N GLU A 220 5.64 1.66 14.49
CA GLU A 220 6.14 2.95 14.97
C GLU A 220 6.12 4.06 13.91
N GLN A 221 6.51 3.75 12.68
CA GLN A 221 6.61 4.73 11.61
C GLN A 221 6.43 4.17 10.20
N PRO A 222 6.19 5.04 9.19
CA PRO A 222 6.27 4.67 7.78
C PRO A 222 7.67 4.20 7.37
N TRP A 223 7.71 3.10 6.61
CA TRP A 223 8.92 2.53 6.00
C TRP A 223 8.77 2.53 4.49
N ASP A 224 9.84 2.84 3.75
CA ASP A 224 9.89 2.70 2.28
C ASP A 224 10.32 1.31 1.87
N ILE A 225 11.36 0.85 2.57
CA ILE A 225 12.01 -0.44 2.33
C ILE A 225 12.05 -1.19 3.65
N ILE A 226 11.61 -2.44 3.64
CA ILE A 226 11.93 -3.41 4.67
C ILE A 226 12.95 -4.37 4.09
N PHE A 227 14.04 -4.57 4.82
CA PHE A 227 15.12 -5.46 4.45
C PHE A 227 15.29 -6.52 5.53
N PHE A 228 15.37 -7.78 5.13
CA PHE A 228 15.73 -8.89 5.99
C PHE A 228 16.99 -9.58 5.44
N ALA A 229 17.97 -9.80 6.31
CA ALA A 229 19.11 -10.68 6.06
C ALA A 229 19.32 -11.58 7.26
N GLY A 230 19.54 -12.86 7.01
CA GLY A 230 19.70 -13.87 8.05
C GLY A 230 19.36 -15.24 7.49
N HIS A 231 19.29 -16.23 8.38
CA HIS A 231 18.91 -17.56 7.96
C HIS A 231 17.41 -17.69 7.67
N GLY A 232 17.06 -18.47 6.65
CA GLY A 232 15.69 -18.89 6.36
C GLY A 232 15.60 -20.41 6.23
N GLU A 233 14.45 -20.98 6.56
CA GLU A 233 14.14 -22.38 6.35
C GLU A 233 12.69 -22.52 5.86
N THR A 234 12.41 -23.50 5.01
CA THR A 234 11.05 -23.84 4.59
C THR A 234 10.71 -25.20 5.18
N ASP A 235 9.67 -25.25 6.00
CA ASP A 235 9.11 -26.50 6.56
C ASP A 235 7.71 -26.71 6.00
N GLU A 236 7.48 -27.83 5.30
CA GLU A 236 6.19 -28.20 4.69
C GLU A 236 5.45 -27.01 4.01
N ASP A 237 6.15 -26.31 3.12
CA ASP A 237 5.69 -25.10 2.38
C ASP A 237 5.57 -23.79 3.19
N THR A 238 5.87 -23.80 4.48
CA THR A 238 5.89 -22.60 5.32
C THR A 238 7.31 -22.06 5.51
N GLY A 239 7.57 -20.88 4.93
CA GLY A 239 8.83 -20.16 5.11
C GLY A 239 8.97 -19.56 6.52
N ARG A 240 10.09 -19.85 7.18
CA ARG A 240 10.53 -19.29 8.47
C ARG A 240 11.81 -18.49 8.29
N ILE A 241 11.90 -17.36 8.98
CA ILE A 241 13.09 -16.52 9.06
C ILE A 241 13.64 -16.51 10.48
N HIS A 242 14.94 -16.80 10.65
CA HIS A 242 15.59 -16.78 11.96
C HIS A 242 16.01 -15.35 12.31
N ILE A 243 15.31 -14.78 13.27
CA ILE A 243 15.50 -13.39 13.68
C ILE A 243 16.61 -13.23 14.71
N ASN A 244 17.00 -14.30 15.41
CA ASN A 244 18.13 -14.35 16.32
C ASN A 244 18.56 -15.82 16.52
N GLU A 245 19.53 -16.10 17.39
CA GLU A 245 20.03 -17.46 17.63
C GLU A 245 18.96 -18.47 18.07
N THR A 246 17.92 -18.03 18.80
CA THR A 246 16.90 -18.92 19.38
C THR A 246 15.56 -18.87 18.67
N ASP A 247 15.18 -17.71 18.16
CA ASP A 247 13.83 -17.41 17.68
C ASP A 247 13.77 -17.41 16.15
N SER A 248 12.66 -17.90 15.62
CA SER A 248 12.31 -17.83 14.21
C SER A 248 10.86 -17.42 14.05
N LEU A 249 10.56 -16.76 12.93
CA LEU A 249 9.24 -16.24 12.62
C LEU A 249 8.77 -16.69 11.25
N THR A 250 7.48 -16.96 11.17
CA THR A 250 6.71 -17.05 9.92
C THR A 250 6.12 -15.68 9.59
N LEU A 251 5.69 -15.48 8.33
CA LEU A 251 4.95 -14.27 7.96
C LEU A 251 3.63 -14.11 8.73
N ASN A 252 2.99 -15.20 9.16
CA ASN A 252 1.79 -15.14 9.99
C ASN A 252 2.03 -14.44 11.32
N GLU A 253 3.21 -14.64 11.91
CA GLU A 253 3.56 -14.06 13.20
C GLU A 253 3.90 -12.56 13.11
N VAL A 254 4.24 -12.05 11.93
CA VAL A 254 4.49 -10.61 11.67
C VAL A 254 3.42 -9.95 10.79
N TRP A 255 2.34 -10.69 10.53
CA TRP A 255 1.30 -10.37 9.56
C TRP A 255 0.78 -8.94 9.68
N TYR A 256 0.28 -8.60 10.88
CA TYR A 256 -0.33 -7.30 11.12
C TYR A 256 0.68 -6.15 11.08
N GLY A 257 1.93 -6.40 11.47
CA GLY A 257 3.01 -5.41 11.35
C GLY A 257 3.33 -5.10 9.89
N LEU A 258 3.50 -6.13 9.05
CA LEU A 258 3.74 -5.95 7.62
C LEU A 258 2.56 -5.28 6.91
N LYS A 259 1.34 -5.71 7.20
CA LYS A 259 0.12 -5.07 6.67
C LYS A 259 0.05 -3.59 7.06
N LYS A 260 0.40 -3.26 8.32
CA LYS A 260 0.47 -1.87 8.77
C LYS A 260 1.56 -1.09 8.03
N ALA A 261 2.72 -1.69 7.79
CA ALA A 261 3.79 -1.07 7.01
C ALA A 261 3.38 -0.77 5.56
N VAL A 262 2.65 -1.69 4.90
CA VAL A 262 2.06 -1.48 3.56
C VAL A 262 1.10 -0.30 3.57
N VAL A 263 0.14 -0.28 4.49
CA VAL A 263 -0.80 0.85 4.65
C VAL A 263 -0.07 2.17 4.93
N ASN A 264 1.05 2.13 5.64
CA ASN A 264 1.87 3.29 5.95
C ASN A 264 2.83 3.71 4.81
N GLY A 265 2.86 3.00 3.68
CA GLY A 265 3.64 3.43 2.51
C GLY A 265 4.79 2.51 2.08
N LEU A 266 4.95 1.31 2.64
CA LEU A 266 5.96 0.34 2.19
C LEU A 266 5.88 0.12 0.68
N GLN A 267 7.00 0.31 -0.02
CA GLN A 267 7.08 0.14 -1.48
C GLN A 267 7.88 -1.11 -1.88
N LEU A 268 8.87 -1.51 -1.07
CA LEU A 268 9.76 -2.62 -1.39
C LEU A 268 10.08 -3.44 -0.14
N ALA A 269 9.90 -4.76 -0.21
CA ALA A 269 10.41 -5.70 0.78
C ALA A 269 11.51 -6.56 0.14
N ILE A 270 12.66 -6.68 0.80
CA ILE A 270 13.79 -7.49 0.32
C ILE A 270 14.08 -8.56 1.37
N PHE A 271 13.83 -9.82 1.01
CA PHE A 271 14.17 -10.97 1.84
C PHE A 271 15.43 -11.61 1.27
N ASN A 272 16.59 -11.13 1.73
CA ASN A 272 17.89 -11.64 1.35
C ASN A 272 18.26 -12.86 2.20
N SER A 273 17.37 -13.85 2.25
CA SER A 273 17.49 -15.08 3.05
C SER A 273 17.10 -16.30 2.21
N CYS A 274 17.30 -17.50 2.75
CA CYS A 274 16.95 -18.73 2.04
C CYS A 274 15.45 -18.86 1.74
N ASP A 275 15.16 -19.48 0.59
CA ASP A 275 13.84 -19.80 0.00
C ASP A 275 12.70 -18.88 0.41
N GLY A 276 12.62 -17.73 -0.26
CA GLY A 276 11.52 -16.79 -0.07
C GLY A 276 10.34 -17.04 -0.99
N LEU A 277 10.26 -18.15 -1.75
CA LEU A 277 9.05 -18.45 -2.52
C LEU A 277 7.91 -18.93 -1.62
N GLY A 278 8.20 -19.69 -0.56
CA GLY A 278 7.21 -19.96 0.50
C GLY A 278 6.73 -18.68 1.20
N LEU A 279 7.59 -17.65 1.27
CA LEU A 279 7.20 -16.31 1.72
C LEU A 279 6.36 -15.58 0.65
N ALA A 280 6.65 -15.80 -0.64
CA ALA A 280 5.98 -15.16 -1.77
C ALA A 280 4.60 -15.74 -2.11
N GLN A 281 4.31 -16.99 -1.74
CA GLN A 281 2.98 -17.60 -1.91
C GLN A 281 1.86 -16.83 -1.19
N ARG A 282 2.20 -15.96 -0.24
CA ARG A 282 1.25 -15.12 0.53
C ARG A 282 1.24 -13.65 0.14
N LEU A 283 1.78 -13.32 -1.04
CA LEU A 283 1.78 -11.96 -1.59
C LEU A 283 0.38 -11.41 -1.82
N ASP A 284 -0.57 -12.27 -2.23
CA ASP A 284 -1.97 -11.93 -2.50
C ASP A 284 -2.62 -11.25 -1.28
N ASP A 285 -2.28 -11.71 -0.07
CA ASP A 285 -2.92 -11.28 1.17
C ASP A 285 -2.26 -10.03 1.82
N LEU A 286 -0.94 -9.83 1.64
CA LEU A 286 -0.20 -8.70 2.26
C LEU A 286 -0.25 -7.42 1.43
N GLU A 287 -0.54 -7.53 0.13
CA GLU A 287 -0.59 -6.40 -0.81
C GLU A 287 0.74 -5.60 -0.90
N ILE A 288 1.88 -6.20 -0.52
CA ILE A 288 3.21 -5.56 -0.64
C ILE A 288 3.45 -5.20 -2.11
N PRO A 289 3.76 -3.93 -2.45
CA PRO A 289 3.87 -3.51 -3.84
C PRO A 289 4.94 -4.27 -4.64
N GLN A 290 6.16 -4.33 -4.10
CA GLN A 290 7.29 -5.03 -4.72
C GLN A 290 8.00 -5.85 -3.65
N MET A 291 8.38 -7.07 -4.01
CA MET A 291 9.15 -7.95 -3.14
C MET A 291 10.29 -8.59 -3.91
N ILE A 292 11.47 -8.66 -3.31
CA ILE A 292 12.60 -9.42 -3.84
C ILE A 292 12.87 -10.57 -2.88
N VAL A 293 12.86 -11.79 -3.43
CA VAL A 293 13.12 -13.03 -2.70
C VAL A 293 14.10 -13.91 -3.47
N MET A 294 14.55 -14.99 -2.83
CA MET A 294 15.33 -16.03 -3.48
C MET A 294 14.44 -17.24 -3.78
N ARG A 295 14.54 -17.80 -4.98
CA ARG A 295 13.77 -18.99 -5.41
C ARG A 295 14.14 -20.26 -4.65
N GLU A 296 15.35 -20.30 -4.14
CA GLU A 296 15.93 -21.45 -3.50
C GLU A 296 17.05 -21.03 -2.53
N MET A 297 17.67 -21.99 -1.86
CA MET A 297 18.83 -21.78 -0.99
C MET A 297 19.92 -20.91 -1.66
N VAL A 298 20.29 -19.82 -1.01
CA VAL A 298 21.28 -18.86 -1.54
C VAL A 298 22.59 -18.94 -0.74
N PRO A 299 23.76 -19.11 -1.42
CA PRO A 299 25.06 -18.92 -0.79
C PRO A 299 25.23 -17.48 -0.30
N ASP A 300 25.84 -17.29 0.87
CA ASP A 300 25.94 -15.96 1.50
C ASP A 300 26.62 -14.93 0.59
N PHE A 301 27.70 -15.35 -0.07
CA PHE A 301 28.42 -14.50 -1.02
C PHE A 301 27.58 -14.09 -2.24
N VAL A 302 26.75 -15.00 -2.77
CA VAL A 302 25.86 -14.72 -3.90
C VAL A 302 24.78 -13.72 -3.50
N ALA A 303 24.18 -13.90 -2.32
CA ALA A 303 23.20 -12.99 -1.75
C ALA A 303 23.77 -11.57 -1.53
N GLN A 304 24.97 -11.46 -0.96
CA GLN A 304 25.67 -10.19 -0.78
C GLN A 304 25.99 -9.52 -2.12
N LYS A 305 26.53 -10.28 -3.09
CA LYS A 305 26.92 -9.75 -4.39
C LYS A 305 25.71 -9.21 -5.15
N PHE A 306 24.61 -9.97 -5.18
CA PHE A 306 23.35 -9.55 -5.76
C PHE A 306 22.84 -8.26 -5.10
N LEU A 307 22.75 -8.26 -3.77
CA LEU A 307 22.21 -7.13 -3.01
C LEU A 307 23.02 -5.85 -3.25
N ASN A 308 24.36 -5.97 -3.25
CA ASN A 308 25.27 -4.87 -3.52
C ASN A 308 25.01 -4.26 -4.90
N ASP A 309 25.01 -5.09 -5.94
CA ASP A 309 24.86 -4.61 -7.31
C ASP A 309 23.45 -4.04 -7.54
N PHE A 310 22.41 -4.68 -6.96
CA PHE A 310 21.02 -4.22 -7.05
C PHE A 310 20.82 -2.86 -6.36
N LEU A 311 21.15 -2.75 -5.08
CA LEU A 311 20.91 -1.52 -4.32
C LEU A 311 21.77 -0.36 -4.82
N THR A 312 23.01 -0.62 -5.25
CA THR A 312 23.87 0.40 -5.86
C THR A 312 23.26 0.93 -7.16
N ASN A 313 22.85 0.04 -8.06
CA ASN A 313 22.23 0.43 -9.32
C ASN A 313 20.89 1.15 -9.08
N PHE A 314 20.05 0.62 -8.19
CA PHE A 314 18.74 1.22 -7.89
C PHE A 314 18.89 2.61 -7.26
N ALA A 315 19.77 2.76 -6.25
CA ALA A 315 20.00 4.03 -5.59
C ALA A 315 20.70 5.07 -6.47
N SER A 316 21.40 4.64 -7.52
CA SER A 316 21.99 5.53 -8.53
C SER A 316 20.99 6.04 -9.58
N GLY A 317 19.72 5.59 -9.55
CA GLY A 317 18.65 6.10 -10.39
C GLY A 317 18.18 5.17 -11.52
N HIS A 318 18.66 3.93 -11.58
CA HIS A 318 18.10 2.92 -12.48
C HIS A 318 16.65 2.58 -12.05
N SER A 319 15.78 2.18 -12.99
CA SER A 319 14.46 1.68 -12.59
C SER A 319 14.61 0.37 -11.81
N LEU A 320 13.64 0.06 -10.94
CA LEU A 320 13.68 -1.15 -10.10
C LEU A 320 14.01 -2.42 -10.90
N TYR A 321 13.30 -2.63 -12.01
CA TYR A 321 13.47 -3.79 -12.88
C TYR A 321 14.81 -3.80 -13.63
N GLN A 322 15.30 -2.64 -14.04
CA GLN A 322 16.60 -2.55 -14.70
C GLN A 322 17.74 -2.84 -13.70
N ALA A 323 17.68 -2.25 -12.50
CA ALA A 323 18.63 -2.50 -11.43
C ALA A 323 18.65 -3.99 -11.03
N PHE A 324 17.46 -4.60 -10.93
CA PHE A 324 17.30 -6.02 -10.65
C PHE A 324 17.92 -6.89 -11.75
N ARG A 325 17.58 -6.64 -13.02
CA ARG A 325 18.10 -7.38 -14.17
C ARG A 325 19.62 -7.34 -14.22
N GLU A 326 20.20 -6.16 -14.14
CA GLU A 326 21.66 -5.99 -14.21
C GLU A 326 22.37 -6.68 -13.03
N ALA A 327 21.80 -6.62 -11.82
CA ALA A 327 22.35 -7.32 -10.67
C ALA A 327 22.28 -8.85 -10.83
N ARG A 328 21.16 -9.36 -11.35
CA ARG A 328 20.96 -10.78 -11.65
C ARG A 328 21.93 -11.27 -12.73
N GLU A 329 22.09 -10.53 -13.82
CA GLU A 329 23.00 -10.88 -14.92
C GLU A 329 24.46 -10.86 -14.48
N LYS A 330 24.87 -9.91 -13.61
CA LYS A 330 26.22 -9.88 -13.02
C LYS A 330 26.56 -11.14 -12.21
N LEU A 331 25.57 -11.85 -11.66
CA LEU A 331 25.80 -13.12 -10.97
C LEU A 331 26.31 -14.23 -11.90
N GLN A 332 26.14 -14.11 -13.22
CA GLN A 332 26.69 -15.07 -14.18
C GLN A 332 28.21 -15.22 -14.02
N GLY A 333 28.91 -14.14 -13.64
CA GLY A 333 30.36 -14.18 -13.35
C GLY A 333 30.73 -15.10 -12.18
N LEU A 334 29.77 -15.47 -11.34
CA LEU A 334 29.95 -16.39 -10.21
C LEU A 334 29.57 -17.83 -10.54
N GLU A 335 28.97 -18.10 -11.71
CA GLU A 335 28.41 -19.43 -12.03
C GLU A 335 29.45 -20.53 -12.26
N THR A 336 30.74 -20.18 -12.27
CA THR A 336 31.84 -21.16 -12.22
C THR A 336 31.89 -21.87 -10.88
N ASP A 337 31.72 -21.11 -9.79
CA ASP A 337 31.79 -21.62 -8.41
C ASP A 337 30.40 -21.86 -7.82
N PHE A 338 29.39 -21.14 -8.32
CA PHE A 338 28.01 -21.15 -7.85
C PHE A 338 27.06 -21.33 -9.04
N PRO A 339 26.95 -22.56 -9.60
CA PRO A 339 26.17 -22.80 -10.81
C PRO A 339 24.72 -22.32 -10.63
N CYS A 340 24.15 -21.71 -11.67
CA CYS A 340 22.80 -21.16 -11.66
C CYS A 340 22.55 -20.04 -10.63
N ALA A 341 23.60 -19.36 -10.14
CA ALA A 341 23.47 -18.23 -9.22
C ALA A 341 22.53 -17.13 -9.74
N SER A 342 22.53 -16.87 -11.06
CA SER A 342 21.63 -15.88 -11.68
C SER A 342 20.15 -16.27 -11.64
N TRP A 343 19.82 -17.51 -11.27
CA TRP A 343 18.44 -18.01 -11.22
C TRP A 343 17.77 -17.75 -9.87
N LEU A 344 18.57 -17.50 -8.83
CA LEU A 344 18.09 -17.42 -7.46
C LEU A 344 17.25 -16.17 -7.21
N PRO A 345 17.69 -14.95 -7.56
CA PRO A 345 16.89 -13.77 -7.27
C PRO A 345 15.63 -13.75 -8.12
N ILE A 346 14.51 -13.39 -7.51
CA ILE A 346 13.25 -13.17 -8.21
C ILE A 346 12.53 -11.96 -7.61
N ILE A 347 11.93 -11.15 -8.48
CA ILE A 347 11.05 -10.07 -8.09
C ILE A 347 9.60 -10.54 -8.19
N CYS A 348 8.80 -10.14 -7.21
CA CYS A 348 7.37 -10.32 -7.20
C CYS A 348 6.70 -8.96 -7.12
N GLN A 349 5.68 -8.74 -7.94
CA GLN A 349 5.01 -7.45 -8.06
C GLN A 349 3.51 -7.60 -7.81
N ASN A 350 2.94 -6.73 -6.98
CA ASN A 350 1.51 -6.45 -7.01
C ASN A 350 1.20 -5.64 -8.29
N PRO A 351 0.37 -6.17 -9.21
CA PRO A 351 0.17 -5.57 -10.53
C PRO A 351 -0.59 -4.24 -10.47
N SER A 352 -1.22 -3.91 -9.34
CA SER A 352 -1.94 -2.63 -9.16
C SER A 352 -1.04 -1.45 -8.78
N VAL A 353 0.24 -1.67 -8.55
CA VAL A 353 1.19 -0.62 -8.14
C VAL A 353 2.33 -0.54 -9.13
N GLU A 354 2.63 0.68 -9.58
CA GLU A 354 3.81 0.94 -10.39
C GLU A 354 5.08 0.81 -9.54
N PRO A 355 6.13 0.13 -10.03
CA PRO A 355 7.40 0.02 -9.33
C PRO A 355 8.03 1.40 -9.07
N PRO A 356 8.49 1.69 -7.85
CA PRO A 356 9.10 2.98 -7.54
C PRO A 356 10.47 3.12 -8.20
N THR A 357 10.88 4.35 -8.50
CA THR A 357 12.31 4.70 -8.64
C THR A 357 12.87 5.12 -7.27
N TRP A 358 14.19 5.12 -7.10
CA TRP A 358 14.81 5.62 -5.87
C TRP A 358 14.39 7.06 -5.55
N ASN A 359 14.23 7.89 -6.58
CA ASN A 359 13.77 9.27 -6.44
C ASN A 359 12.29 9.39 -6.06
N ASP A 360 11.46 8.37 -6.30
CA ASP A 360 10.09 8.33 -5.82
C ASP A 360 10.03 8.00 -4.33
N LEU A 361 11.03 7.25 -3.81
CA LEU A 361 11.16 6.92 -2.39
C LEU A 361 11.66 8.12 -1.56
N ILE A 362 12.46 9.00 -2.16
CA ILE A 362 12.81 10.29 -1.57
C ILE A 362 11.66 11.25 -1.90
N PRO A 363 10.80 11.65 -0.95
CA PRO A 363 9.84 12.69 -1.27
C PRO A 363 10.65 13.93 -1.59
N GLN A 364 10.59 14.32 -2.86
CA GLN A 364 11.01 15.65 -3.21
C GLN A 364 10.24 16.60 -2.30
N LYS A 365 10.87 17.69 -1.86
CA LYS A 365 10.13 18.94 -1.74
C LYS A 365 9.52 19.13 -3.13
N ARG A 366 8.34 18.56 -3.38
CA ARG A 366 7.56 18.85 -4.57
C ARG A 366 7.28 20.32 -4.41
N GLY A 367 8.14 21.13 -5.04
CA GLY A 367 7.79 22.46 -5.45
C GLY A 367 6.41 22.30 -6.06
N PHE A 368 5.43 22.87 -5.39
CA PHE A 368 4.04 22.83 -5.77
C PHE A 368 3.97 23.17 -7.26
N ASN A 369 3.69 22.19 -8.13
CA ASN A 369 3.67 22.45 -9.57
C ASN A 369 2.33 23.11 -9.89
N LEU A 370 2.22 24.39 -9.51
CA LEU A 370 1.05 25.25 -9.67
C LEU A 370 0.50 25.18 -11.11
N PHE A 371 1.39 24.93 -12.08
CA PHE A 371 1.09 24.92 -13.50
C PHE A 371 0.03 23.89 -13.93
N GLN A 372 0.05 22.66 -13.40
CA GLN A 372 -0.96 21.65 -13.74
C GLN A 372 -2.33 21.97 -13.14
N ILE A 373 -2.37 22.56 -11.94
CA ILE A 373 -3.62 23.01 -11.29
C ILE A 373 -4.18 24.22 -12.05
N ILE A 374 -3.33 25.19 -12.41
CA ILE A 374 -3.72 26.39 -13.18
C ILE A 374 -4.42 26.02 -14.49
N ILE A 375 -3.95 24.98 -15.20
CA ILE A 375 -4.55 24.55 -16.48
C ILE A 375 -5.98 24.05 -16.28
N GLN A 376 -6.25 23.31 -15.20
CA GLN A 376 -7.54 22.69 -14.89
C GLN A 376 -8.52 23.63 -14.16
N CYS A 377 -8.06 24.76 -13.64
CA CYS A 377 -8.91 25.73 -12.98
C CYS A 377 -9.61 26.70 -13.96
N ASN A 378 -10.75 27.25 -13.52
CA ASN A 378 -11.57 28.26 -14.21
C ASN A 378 -10.73 29.47 -14.66
N PHE A 379 -11.12 30.11 -15.78
CA PHE A 379 -10.58 31.38 -16.28
C PHE A 379 -10.29 32.44 -15.18
N LYS A 380 -11.16 32.62 -14.18
CA LYS A 380 -10.94 33.52 -13.03
C LYS A 380 -9.69 33.18 -12.20
N PHE A 381 -9.34 31.90 -12.09
CA PHE A 381 -8.14 31.41 -11.41
C PHE A 381 -6.86 31.78 -12.16
N LYS A 382 -6.89 31.64 -13.49
CA LYS A 382 -5.76 31.98 -14.36
C LYS A 382 -5.40 33.47 -14.24
N TRP A 383 -6.41 34.35 -14.19
CA TRP A 383 -6.21 35.78 -13.97
C TRP A 383 -5.76 36.15 -12.55
N ALA A 384 -6.25 35.47 -11.52
CA ALA A 384 -5.83 35.71 -10.14
C ALA A 384 -4.34 35.39 -9.93
N VAL A 385 -3.85 34.29 -10.52
CA VAL A 385 -2.43 33.92 -10.49
C VAL A 385 -1.58 34.92 -11.30
N LEU A 386 -2.07 35.37 -12.47
CA LEU A 386 -1.38 36.37 -13.29
C LEU A 386 -1.24 37.71 -12.57
N LEU A 387 -2.28 38.18 -11.88
CA LEU A 387 -2.27 39.42 -11.09
C LEU A 387 -1.37 39.33 -9.84
N LEU A 388 -1.27 38.13 -9.25
CA LEU A 388 -0.35 37.84 -8.15
C LEU A 388 1.12 37.91 -8.58
N LEU A 389 1.43 37.43 -9.79
CA LEU A 389 2.79 37.44 -10.34
C LEU A 389 3.23 38.84 -10.79
N THR A 390 2.31 39.73 -11.17
CA THR A 390 2.62 41.08 -11.64
C THR A 390 2.53 42.16 -10.56
N GLY A 391 1.87 41.88 -9.42
CA GLY A 391 1.61 42.88 -8.36
C GLY A 391 2.73 43.09 -7.34
N GLY A 392 3.88 42.42 -7.47
CA GLY A 392 4.99 42.52 -6.51
C GLY A 392 4.59 42.13 -5.08
N SER A 393 5.24 42.74 -4.08
CA SER A 393 5.00 42.47 -2.65
C SER A 393 3.59 42.81 -2.17
N VAL A 394 2.93 43.81 -2.78
CA VAL A 394 1.54 44.19 -2.47
C VAL A 394 0.55 43.17 -3.06
N GLY A 395 0.82 42.67 -4.28
CA GLY A 395 0.06 41.59 -4.90
C GLY A 395 0.09 40.30 -4.07
N TRP A 396 1.24 39.97 -3.48
CA TRP A 396 1.37 38.81 -2.59
C TRP A 396 0.54 38.92 -1.31
N LEU A 397 0.66 40.02 -0.56
CA LEU A 397 -0.03 40.19 0.73
C LEU A 397 -1.56 40.16 0.61
N TYR A 398 -2.12 40.74 -0.44
CA TYR A 398 -3.57 40.81 -0.64
C TYR A 398 -4.12 39.71 -1.56
N GLY A 399 -3.30 39.15 -2.44
CA GLY A 399 -3.71 38.15 -3.42
C GLY A 399 -3.68 36.72 -2.89
N LEU A 400 -2.72 36.35 -2.01
CA LEU A 400 -2.60 34.99 -1.48
C LEU A 400 -3.83 34.56 -0.67
N PRO A 401 -4.42 35.37 0.22
CA PRO A 401 -5.65 35.01 0.93
C PRO A 401 -6.84 34.78 -0.01
N LYS A 402 -6.98 35.60 -1.07
CA LYS A 402 -8.05 35.45 -2.07
C LYS A 402 -7.84 34.22 -2.95
N LEU A 403 -6.59 33.93 -3.32
CA LEU A 403 -6.25 32.72 -4.05
C LEU A 403 -6.54 31.48 -3.20
N ALA A 404 -6.22 31.49 -1.91
CA ALA A 404 -6.53 30.38 -1.01
C ALA A 404 -8.04 30.08 -0.95
N ILE A 405 -8.90 31.11 -0.94
CA ILE A 405 -10.36 30.93 -1.02
C ILE A 405 -10.75 30.26 -2.34
N LEU A 406 -10.21 30.73 -3.46
CA LEU A 406 -10.53 30.17 -4.78
C LEU A 406 -10.06 28.72 -4.93
N VAL A 407 -8.87 28.41 -4.41
CA VAL A 407 -8.34 27.03 -4.34
C VAL A 407 -9.24 26.19 -3.45
N ASN A 408 -9.67 26.70 -2.29
CA ASN A 408 -10.58 26.01 -1.39
C ASN A 408 -11.91 25.64 -2.08
N ASP A 409 -12.51 26.60 -2.78
CA ASP A 409 -13.78 26.38 -3.49
C ASP A 409 -13.63 25.31 -4.57
N PHE A 410 -12.50 25.29 -5.29
CA PHE A 410 -12.20 24.23 -6.25
C PHE A 410 -12.02 22.87 -5.57
N GLY A 411 -11.33 22.83 -4.43
CA GLY A 411 -11.14 21.62 -3.64
C GLY A 411 -12.49 21.07 -3.14
N PHE A 412 -13.39 21.97 -2.72
CA PHE A 412 -14.73 21.62 -2.30
C PHE A 412 -15.62 21.12 -3.45
N ASP A 413 -15.54 21.70 -4.64
CA ASP A 413 -16.23 21.20 -5.85
C ASP A 413 -15.79 19.77 -6.20
N ARG A 414 -14.48 19.48 -6.10
CA ARG A 414 -13.95 18.14 -6.32
C ARG A 414 -14.43 17.15 -5.27
N TYR A 415 -14.49 17.59 -4.01
CA TYR A 415 -15.05 16.82 -2.92
C TYR A 415 -16.52 16.44 -3.20
N GLN A 416 -17.36 17.41 -3.59
CA GLN A 416 -18.77 17.15 -3.92
C GLN A 416 -18.95 16.19 -5.09
N LYS A 417 -17.99 16.12 -6.02
CA LYS A 417 -18.00 15.20 -7.16
C LYS A 417 -17.42 13.82 -6.83
N GLY A 418 -17.01 13.57 -5.59
CA GLY A 418 -16.40 12.31 -5.16
C GLY A 418 -14.94 12.13 -5.57
N ASP A 419 -14.29 13.15 -6.15
CA ASP A 419 -12.86 13.14 -6.48
C ASP A 419 -12.04 13.50 -5.23
N LEU A 420 -12.05 12.58 -4.26
CA LEU A 420 -11.47 12.79 -2.92
C LEU A 420 -9.95 12.99 -2.96
N ILE A 421 -9.27 12.38 -3.96
CA ILE A 421 -7.82 12.51 -4.14
C ILE A 421 -7.46 13.94 -4.57
N THR A 422 -8.13 14.47 -5.59
CA THR A 422 -7.89 15.84 -6.04
C THR A 422 -8.35 16.84 -5.00
N ALA A 423 -9.51 16.62 -4.38
CA ALA A 423 -10.01 17.45 -3.29
C ALA A 423 -8.98 17.60 -2.16
N ARG A 424 -8.40 16.48 -1.69
CA ARG A 424 -7.36 16.49 -0.66
C ARG A 424 -6.16 17.34 -1.05
N LYS A 425 -5.61 17.11 -2.25
CA LYS A 425 -4.42 17.82 -2.75
C LYS A 425 -4.67 19.33 -2.83
N VAL A 426 -5.82 19.72 -3.37
CA VAL A 426 -6.20 21.12 -3.57
C VAL A 426 -6.49 21.81 -2.23
N LEU A 427 -7.20 21.16 -1.30
CA LEU A 427 -7.49 21.73 0.00
C LEU A 427 -6.21 21.90 0.86
N HIS A 428 -5.24 20.98 0.75
CA HIS A 428 -3.92 21.19 1.37
C HIS A 428 -3.15 22.36 0.75
N LEU A 429 -3.27 22.58 -0.57
CA LEU A 429 -2.73 23.80 -1.18
C LEU A 429 -3.38 25.05 -0.58
N ALA A 430 -4.72 25.05 -0.44
CA ALA A 430 -5.42 26.18 0.16
C ALA A 430 -4.93 26.46 1.60
N GLU A 431 -4.64 25.41 2.37
CA GLU A 431 -4.12 25.50 3.74
C GLU A 431 -2.72 26.11 3.77
N ILE A 432 -1.87 25.78 2.79
CA ILE A 432 -0.52 26.36 2.64
C ILE A 432 -0.60 27.83 2.21
N LEU A 433 -1.49 28.16 1.28
CA LEU A 433 -1.64 29.53 0.75
C LEU A 433 -2.18 30.52 1.78
N ASN A 434 -3.03 30.05 2.71
CA ASN A 434 -3.52 30.87 3.81
C ASN A 434 -3.73 30.01 5.08
N PRO A 435 -2.70 29.85 5.91
CA PRO A 435 -2.76 29.05 7.14
C PRO A 435 -3.76 29.54 8.19
N ASP A 436 -4.16 30.81 8.12
CA ASP A 436 -5.10 31.48 9.02
C ASP A 436 -6.55 31.44 8.50
N ASN A 437 -6.77 30.85 7.32
CA ASN A 437 -8.12 30.65 6.82
C ASN A 437 -8.85 29.62 7.66
N ARG A 438 -9.93 30.04 8.34
CA ARG A 438 -10.75 29.18 9.21
C ARG A 438 -11.63 28.18 8.47
N VAL A 439 -11.95 28.41 7.19
CA VAL A 439 -12.84 27.57 6.36
C VAL A 439 -12.10 26.37 5.79
N VAL A 440 -10.85 26.53 5.35
CA VAL A 440 -10.05 25.44 4.77
C VAL A 440 -9.91 24.23 5.69
N PRO A 441 -9.45 24.36 6.96
CA PRO A 441 -9.37 23.23 7.87
C PRO A 441 -10.77 22.66 8.20
N TYR A 442 -11.84 23.46 8.14
CA TYR A 442 -13.19 22.93 8.28
C TYR A 442 -13.56 21.98 7.13
N THR A 443 -13.30 22.40 5.89
CA THR A 443 -13.56 21.57 4.70
C THR A 443 -12.69 20.31 4.65
N LEU A 444 -11.41 20.42 5.04
CA LEU A 444 -10.53 19.25 5.22
C LEU A 444 -11.07 18.28 6.28
N GLY A 445 -11.71 18.79 7.34
CA GLY A 445 -12.38 17.98 8.34
C GLY A 445 -13.50 17.13 7.76
N TRP A 446 -14.35 17.70 6.89
CA TRP A 446 -15.41 16.94 6.20
C TRP A 446 -14.83 15.83 5.32
N LEU A 447 -13.82 16.17 4.52
CA LEU A 447 -13.12 15.19 3.70
C LEU A 447 -12.52 14.04 4.54
N CYS A 448 -11.94 14.36 5.71
CA CYS A 448 -11.40 13.34 6.61
C CYS A 448 -12.49 12.47 7.26
N GLN A 449 -13.68 13.01 7.55
CA GLN A 449 -14.81 12.20 8.00
C GLN A 449 -15.29 11.22 6.92
N ASP A 450 -15.37 11.66 5.66
CA ASP A 450 -15.86 10.83 4.57
C ASP A 450 -14.92 9.65 4.26
N ILE A 451 -13.61 9.83 4.44
CA ILE A 451 -12.63 8.74 4.34
C ILE A 451 -12.42 7.98 5.67
N GLN A 452 -13.26 8.23 6.68
CA GLN A 452 -13.24 7.61 8.01
C GLN A 452 -11.96 7.83 8.82
N ASP A 453 -11.18 8.86 8.50
CA ASP A 453 -10.04 9.31 9.29
C ASP A 453 -10.50 10.31 10.38
N PHE A 454 -11.06 9.76 11.45
CA PHE A 454 -11.63 10.55 12.54
C PHE A 454 -10.57 11.33 13.33
N GLU A 455 -9.32 10.88 13.36
CA GLU A 455 -8.22 11.62 13.97
C GLU A 455 -7.86 12.87 13.17
N CYS A 456 -7.71 12.74 11.84
CA CYS A 456 -7.55 13.89 10.97
C CYS A 456 -8.73 14.85 11.13
N ALA A 457 -9.96 14.33 11.10
CA ALA A 457 -11.15 15.17 11.22
C ALA A 457 -11.14 15.97 12.54
N ARG A 458 -10.80 15.32 13.66
CA ARG A 458 -10.64 15.98 14.97
C ARG A 458 -9.60 17.09 14.92
N GLU A 459 -8.41 16.80 14.40
CA GLU A 459 -7.32 17.78 14.31
C GLU A 459 -7.75 19.00 13.49
N LYS A 460 -8.33 18.77 12.31
CA LYS A 460 -8.75 19.81 11.38
C LYS A 460 -9.90 20.65 11.92
N TYR A 461 -10.92 20.03 12.53
CA TYR A 461 -11.97 20.80 13.21
C TYR A 461 -11.45 21.56 14.42
N ARG A 462 -10.58 20.97 15.24
CA ARG A 462 -9.97 21.67 16.37
C ARG A 462 -9.18 22.90 15.90
N ARG A 463 -8.45 22.79 14.79
CA ARG A 463 -7.75 23.93 14.19
C ARG A 463 -8.73 25.00 13.70
N SER A 464 -9.77 24.62 12.96
CA SER A 464 -10.79 25.54 12.48
C SER A 464 -11.54 26.25 13.63
N ALA A 465 -11.85 25.51 14.70
CA ALA A 465 -12.46 26.03 15.92
C ALA A 465 -11.55 27.06 16.62
N LYS A 466 -10.25 26.78 16.76
CA LYS A 466 -9.26 27.74 17.28
C LYS A 466 -9.17 29.03 16.45
N LEU A 467 -9.46 28.95 15.15
CA LEU A 467 -9.54 30.11 14.25
C LEU A 467 -10.92 30.80 14.29
N GLY A 468 -11.79 30.45 15.23
CA GLY A 468 -13.07 31.09 15.46
C GLY A 468 -14.18 30.70 14.46
N PHE A 469 -14.13 29.50 13.88
CA PHE A 469 -15.22 28.99 13.05
C PHE A 469 -16.23 28.20 13.89
N ALA A 470 -17.39 28.80 14.17
CA ALA A 470 -18.43 28.23 15.03
C ALA A 470 -18.91 26.84 14.57
N GLY A 471 -19.05 26.62 13.26
CA GLY A 471 -19.46 25.32 12.70
C GLY A 471 -18.51 24.17 13.05
N ALA A 472 -17.21 24.45 13.22
CA ALA A 472 -16.22 23.43 13.56
C ALA A 472 -16.41 22.87 14.97
N TYR A 473 -16.87 23.70 15.92
CA TYR A 473 -17.21 23.25 17.28
C TYR A 473 -18.33 22.21 17.25
N SER A 474 -19.34 22.40 16.41
CA SER A 474 -20.44 21.45 16.25
C SER A 474 -19.95 20.10 15.74
N GLN A 475 -19.13 20.10 14.68
CA GLN A 475 -18.60 18.87 14.10
C GLN A 475 -17.67 18.14 15.06
N LEU A 476 -16.81 18.88 15.78
CA LEU A 476 -15.92 18.30 16.79
C LEU A 476 -16.69 17.73 17.98
N ALA A 477 -17.72 18.43 18.46
CA ALA A 477 -18.56 17.94 19.55
C ALA A 477 -19.34 16.69 19.16
N ARG A 478 -19.86 16.61 17.92
CA ARG A 478 -20.49 15.38 17.40
C ARG A 478 -19.52 14.19 17.47
N LEU A 479 -18.26 14.37 17.05
CA LEU A 479 -17.24 13.31 17.13
C LEU A 479 -16.99 12.85 18.58
N LEU A 480 -16.93 13.79 19.52
CA LEU A 480 -16.77 13.46 20.95
C LEU A 480 -17.97 12.66 21.51
N ILE A 481 -19.19 12.97 21.05
CA ILE A 481 -20.41 12.25 21.47
C ILE A 481 -20.40 10.83 20.90
N VAL A 482 -20.22 10.69 19.59
CA VAL A 482 -20.40 9.42 18.88
C VAL A 482 -19.24 8.45 19.11
N HIS A 483 -18.00 8.92 19.05
CA HIS A 483 -16.83 8.04 19.06
C HIS A 483 -16.15 7.98 20.44
N ASP A 484 -16.01 9.12 21.11
CA ASP A 484 -15.21 9.20 22.34
C ASP A 484 -16.05 9.04 23.62
N LYS A 485 -17.39 9.08 23.49
CA LYS A 485 -18.35 9.12 24.60
C LYS A 485 -18.02 10.21 25.64
N ASN A 486 -17.34 11.27 25.20
CA ASN A 486 -16.91 12.37 26.05
C ASN A 486 -17.94 13.50 26.01
N TYR A 487 -19.07 13.25 26.66
CA TYR A 487 -20.20 14.17 26.63
C TYR A 487 -19.91 15.51 27.33
N ASN A 488 -19.12 15.50 28.41
CA ASN A 488 -18.71 16.73 29.09
C ASN A 488 -17.80 17.61 28.20
N GLY A 489 -16.84 16.99 27.51
CA GLY A 489 -16.00 17.69 26.54
C GLY A 489 -16.82 18.26 25.38
N ALA A 490 -17.81 17.51 24.88
CA ALA A 490 -18.72 17.97 23.84
C ALA A 490 -19.52 19.21 24.29
N VAL A 491 -20.13 19.16 25.47
CA VAL A 491 -20.89 20.29 26.06
C VAL A 491 -20.02 21.56 26.15
N ASN A 492 -18.79 21.43 26.66
CA ASN A 492 -17.88 22.57 26.79
C ASN A 492 -17.53 23.20 25.44
N LEU A 493 -17.25 22.38 24.42
CA LEU A 493 -17.00 22.88 23.06
C LEU A 493 -18.23 23.55 22.46
N ILE A 494 -19.42 23.00 22.69
CA ILE A 494 -20.65 23.55 22.11
C ILE A 494 -20.94 24.94 22.68
N TRP A 495 -20.75 25.16 23.98
CA TRP A 495 -20.90 26.49 24.57
C TRP A 495 -19.96 27.52 23.95
N GLN A 496 -18.69 27.16 23.75
CA GLN A 496 -17.74 28.03 23.03
C GLN A 496 -18.20 28.31 21.59
N GLY A 497 -18.72 27.29 20.90
CA GLY A 497 -19.27 27.45 19.55
C GLY A 497 -20.48 28.39 19.50
N LEU A 498 -21.37 28.31 20.50
CA LEU A 498 -22.58 29.15 20.58
C LEU A 498 -22.26 30.62 20.78
N GLU A 499 -21.20 30.95 21.52
CA GLU A 499 -20.71 32.33 21.66
C GLU A 499 -20.27 32.94 20.31
N LEU A 500 -19.80 32.11 19.38
CA LEU A 500 -19.28 32.53 18.08
C LEU A 500 -20.31 32.43 16.95
N ALA A 501 -21.39 31.69 17.14
CA ALA A 501 -22.36 31.37 16.10
C ALA A 501 -23.22 32.60 15.73
N LYS A 502 -23.17 33.00 14.46
CA LYS A 502 -23.90 34.19 13.96
C LYS A 502 -25.21 33.82 13.26
N ASP A 503 -25.23 32.71 12.55
CA ASP A 503 -26.37 32.24 11.77
C ASP A 503 -27.16 31.13 12.49
N ASP A 504 -28.44 31.01 12.13
CA ASP A 504 -29.36 30.06 12.76
C ASP A 504 -29.04 28.60 12.41
N ALA A 505 -28.45 28.34 11.23
CA ALA A 505 -28.07 26.98 10.83
C ALA A 505 -26.93 26.42 11.71
N THR A 506 -25.94 27.25 12.03
CA THR A 506 -24.85 26.87 12.95
C THR A 506 -25.36 26.72 14.39
N LYS A 507 -26.21 27.66 14.85
CA LYS A 507 -26.86 27.56 16.18
C LYS A 507 -27.70 26.29 16.30
N TYR A 508 -28.48 25.95 15.27
CA TYR A 508 -29.25 24.71 15.21
C TYR A 508 -28.35 23.50 15.46
N SER A 509 -27.26 23.36 14.69
CA SER A 509 -26.37 22.20 14.77
C SER A 509 -25.72 22.07 16.14
N LEU A 510 -25.30 23.19 16.74
CA LEU A 510 -24.76 23.26 18.09
C LEU A 510 -25.79 22.85 19.15
N LEU A 511 -26.99 23.45 19.15
CA LEU A 511 -28.06 23.13 20.11
C LEU A 511 -28.54 21.68 19.99
N LYS A 512 -28.67 21.17 18.76
CA LYS A 512 -29.01 19.76 18.51
C LYS A 512 -27.98 18.83 19.14
N ASN A 513 -26.68 19.12 18.97
CA ASN A 513 -25.60 18.35 19.57
C ASN A 513 -25.54 18.53 21.09
N LEU A 514 -25.92 19.69 21.63
CA LEU A 514 -25.99 19.92 23.07
C LEU A 514 -27.08 19.06 23.69
N GLY A 515 -28.26 19.03 23.06
CA GLY A 515 -29.35 18.15 23.44
C GLY A 515 -28.95 16.67 23.35
N TRP A 516 -28.20 16.28 22.32
CA TRP A 516 -27.68 14.91 22.21
C TRP A 516 -26.71 14.58 23.35
N ALA A 517 -25.73 15.42 23.63
CA ALA A 517 -24.80 15.20 24.75
C ALA A 517 -25.53 15.11 26.10
N ARG A 518 -26.58 15.93 26.31
CA ARG A 518 -27.41 15.88 27.53
C ARG A 518 -28.26 14.62 27.61
N LEU A 519 -28.79 14.14 26.49
CA LEU A 519 -29.49 12.85 26.40
C LEU A 519 -28.58 11.71 26.85
N GLU A 520 -27.36 11.63 26.32
CA GLU A 520 -26.39 10.57 26.68
C GLU A 520 -25.90 10.68 28.14
N GLN A 521 -26.06 11.85 28.77
CA GLN A 521 -25.81 12.07 30.20
C GLN A 521 -27.02 11.72 31.09
N GLY A 522 -28.15 11.31 30.52
CA GLY A 522 -29.41 11.08 31.24
C GLY A 522 -30.10 12.36 31.73
N ARG A 523 -29.67 13.53 31.25
CA ARG A 523 -30.22 14.86 31.64
C ARG A 523 -31.35 15.24 30.70
N TYR A 524 -32.44 14.49 30.75
CA TYR A 524 -33.51 14.54 29.75
C TYR A 524 -34.22 15.89 29.67
N GLU A 525 -34.53 16.54 30.79
CA GLU A 525 -35.18 17.87 30.80
C GLU A 525 -34.33 18.93 30.08
N GLU A 526 -33.02 18.93 30.35
CA GLU A 526 -32.10 19.83 29.65
C GLU A 526 -31.97 19.49 28.18
N ALA A 527 -31.91 18.19 27.84
CA ALA A 527 -31.89 17.75 26.46
C ALA A 527 -33.13 18.23 25.70
N LEU A 528 -34.31 18.12 26.32
CA LEU A 528 -35.60 18.54 25.75
C LEU A 528 -35.63 20.04 25.46
N ILE A 529 -35.12 20.87 26.39
CA ILE A 529 -34.99 22.32 26.19
C ILE A 529 -34.15 22.61 24.94
N GLN A 530 -33.00 21.96 24.79
CA GLN A 530 -32.12 22.20 23.65
C GLN A 530 -32.71 21.71 22.32
N GLN A 531 -33.38 20.57 22.30
CA GLN A 531 -34.04 20.10 21.08
C GLN A 531 -35.19 21.01 20.66
N ASN A 532 -36.00 21.50 21.60
CA ASN A 532 -37.05 22.49 21.30
C ASN A 532 -36.46 23.80 20.79
N ALA A 533 -35.34 24.25 21.34
CA ALA A 533 -34.64 25.43 20.85
C ALA A 533 -34.09 25.23 19.43
N ALA A 534 -33.52 24.05 19.11
CA ALA A 534 -33.09 23.71 17.76
C ALA A 534 -34.28 23.68 16.78
N ILE A 535 -35.37 23.00 17.13
CA ILE A 535 -36.60 22.94 16.30
C ILE A 535 -37.18 24.34 16.02
N LYS A 536 -37.08 25.27 16.98
CA LYS A 536 -37.52 26.66 16.79
C LYS A 536 -36.69 27.40 15.75
N LEU A 537 -35.41 27.08 15.60
CA LEU A 537 -34.52 27.66 14.58
C LEU A 537 -34.79 27.07 13.19
N ASP A 538 -35.00 25.75 13.11
CA ASP A 538 -35.34 25.07 11.85
C ASP A 538 -36.24 23.86 12.13
N ASN A 539 -37.52 23.96 11.73
CA ASN A 539 -38.55 22.96 11.98
C ASN A 539 -38.68 21.91 10.86
N ASN A 540 -37.81 21.96 9.84
CA ASN A 540 -37.83 21.02 8.72
C ASN A 540 -36.65 20.03 8.75
N ARG A 541 -35.82 20.05 9.80
CA ARG A 541 -34.67 19.13 9.96
C ARG A 541 -34.98 18.01 10.94
N ALA A 542 -34.80 16.76 10.50
CA ALA A 542 -35.18 15.57 11.26
C ALA A 542 -34.40 15.37 12.54
N SER A 543 -33.09 15.59 12.51
CA SER A 543 -32.15 15.32 13.60
C SER A 543 -32.67 15.71 15.00
N ALA A 544 -33.19 16.93 15.16
CA ALA A 544 -33.68 17.41 16.46
C ALA A 544 -34.96 16.67 16.92
N TYR A 545 -35.85 16.31 15.98
CA TYR A 545 -37.04 15.50 16.26
C TYR A 545 -36.67 14.07 16.65
N CYS A 546 -35.72 13.45 15.94
CA CYS A 546 -35.23 12.10 16.25
C CYS A 546 -34.59 12.02 17.64
N LEU A 547 -33.82 13.05 18.02
CA LEU A 547 -33.23 13.13 19.36
C LEU A 547 -34.27 13.47 20.42
N LYS A 548 -35.23 14.34 20.12
CA LYS A 548 -36.35 14.65 21.04
C LYS A 548 -37.20 13.42 21.34
N ALA A 549 -37.44 12.56 20.35
CA ALA A 549 -38.15 11.30 20.55
C ALA A 549 -37.42 10.40 21.56
N GLN A 550 -36.09 10.26 21.42
CA GLN A 550 -35.26 9.50 22.36
C GLN A 550 -35.24 10.11 23.77
N VAL A 551 -35.25 11.44 23.87
CA VAL A 551 -35.37 12.14 25.16
C VAL A 551 -36.72 11.82 25.82
N LEU A 552 -37.82 11.87 25.07
CA LEU A 552 -39.16 11.55 25.59
C LEU A 552 -39.30 10.08 25.98
N GLU A 553 -38.67 9.15 25.24
CA GLU A 553 -38.56 7.75 25.66
C GLU A 553 -37.83 7.62 27.01
N GLY A 554 -36.71 8.34 27.18
CA GLY A 554 -35.97 8.38 28.45
C GLY A 554 -36.77 8.97 29.62
N MET A 555 -37.77 9.80 29.32
CA MET A 555 -38.72 10.38 30.29
C MET A 555 -39.99 9.54 30.47
N ASN A 556 -40.10 8.38 29.82
CA ASN A 556 -41.31 7.54 29.76
C ASN A 556 -42.56 8.23 29.16
N ASP A 557 -42.41 9.32 28.39
CA ASP A 557 -43.50 9.88 27.59
C ASP A 557 -43.58 9.19 26.23
N THR A 558 -44.10 7.96 26.25
CA THR A 558 -44.24 7.13 25.04
C THR A 558 -45.12 7.80 23.97
N LYS A 559 -46.18 8.50 24.39
CA LYS A 559 -47.11 9.15 23.45
C LYS A 559 -46.45 10.33 22.73
N GLY A 560 -45.71 11.16 23.47
CA GLY A 560 -44.90 12.22 22.91
C GLY A 560 -43.81 11.68 21.99
N ALA A 561 -43.08 10.65 22.45
CA ALA A 561 -42.00 10.03 21.68
C ALA A 561 -42.46 9.51 20.31
N LEU A 562 -43.61 8.80 20.23
CA LEU A 562 -44.14 8.29 18.97
C LEU A 562 -44.45 9.40 17.96
N LYS A 563 -44.99 10.54 18.43
CA LYS A 563 -45.26 11.70 17.57
C LYS A 563 -43.97 12.31 17.01
N GLU A 564 -42.94 12.40 17.83
CA GLU A 564 -41.65 12.94 17.39
C GLU A 564 -40.91 11.94 16.49
N TRP A 565 -41.05 10.62 16.70
CA TRP A 565 -40.55 9.60 15.77
C TRP A 565 -41.20 9.65 14.40
N GLN A 566 -42.53 9.90 14.32
CA GLN A 566 -43.22 10.13 13.05
C GLN A 566 -42.66 11.36 12.32
N THR A 567 -42.39 12.43 13.07
CA THR A 567 -41.83 13.67 12.51
C THR A 567 -40.38 13.49 12.08
N CYS A 568 -39.58 12.74 12.85
CA CYS A 568 -38.25 12.29 12.48
C CYS A 568 -38.27 11.60 11.11
N LEU A 569 -39.09 10.54 10.93
CA LEU A 569 -39.18 9.84 9.63
C LEU A 569 -39.66 10.72 8.48
N LYS A 570 -40.53 11.70 8.75
CA LYS A 570 -41.03 12.61 7.71
C LYS A 570 -39.92 13.43 7.06
N PHE A 571 -38.91 13.81 7.83
CA PHE A 571 -37.85 14.72 7.38
C PHE A 571 -36.48 14.05 7.21
N ALA A 572 -36.28 12.83 7.71
CA ALA A 572 -34.95 12.22 7.79
C ALA A 572 -34.42 11.85 6.39
N ASP A 573 -33.12 12.08 6.18
CA ASP A 573 -32.40 11.66 4.98
C ASP A 573 -31.48 10.46 5.28
N PRO A 574 -31.71 9.29 4.66
CA PRO A 574 -30.87 8.10 4.87
C PRO A 574 -29.41 8.28 4.40
N LYS A 575 -29.10 9.35 3.66
CA LYS A 575 -27.71 9.67 3.29
C LYS A 575 -26.93 10.31 4.44
N ILE A 576 -27.61 10.80 5.47
CA ILE A 576 -26.97 11.36 6.67
C ILE A 576 -26.78 10.22 7.67
N ALA A 577 -25.52 9.86 7.94
CA ALA A 577 -25.18 8.68 8.73
C ALA A 577 -25.89 8.58 10.11
N ASP A 578 -26.03 9.70 10.84
CA ASP A 578 -26.76 9.69 12.12
C ASP A 578 -28.26 9.47 11.91
N GLU A 579 -28.83 10.08 10.88
CA GLU A 579 -30.27 9.99 10.61
C GLU A 579 -30.66 8.62 10.09
N ASP A 580 -29.81 7.94 9.31
CA ASP A 580 -30.03 6.55 8.88
C ASP A 580 -30.20 5.60 10.08
N VAL A 581 -29.34 5.75 11.09
CA VAL A 581 -29.47 5.02 12.36
C VAL A 581 -30.78 5.35 13.06
N TRP A 582 -31.18 6.63 13.08
CA TRP A 582 -32.44 7.05 13.70
C TRP A 582 -33.68 6.65 12.91
N ILE A 583 -33.61 6.52 11.58
CA ILE A 583 -34.68 5.97 10.74
C ILE A 583 -34.95 4.53 11.15
N GLY A 584 -33.91 3.72 11.35
CA GLY A 584 -34.03 2.36 11.86
C GLY A 584 -34.73 2.30 13.22
N LYS A 585 -34.33 3.17 14.16
CA LYS A 585 -34.99 3.30 15.46
C LYS A 585 -36.45 3.71 15.32
N ALA A 586 -36.75 4.71 14.50
CA ALA A 586 -38.11 5.24 14.34
C ALA A 586 -39.05 4.20 13.72
N ARG A 587 -38.61 3.47 12.69
CA ARG A 587 -39.38 2.37 12.07
C ARG A 587 -39.71 1.27 13.07
N ALA A 588 -38.73 0.87 13.87
CA ALA A 588 -38.92 -0.14 14.92
C ALA A 588 -39.90 0.31 16.03
N ARG A 589 -40.03 1.61 16.27
CA ARG A 589 -40.95 2.17 17.27
C ARG A 589 -42.36 2.40 16.74
N LEU A 590 -42.49 2.50 15.42
CA LEU A 590 -43.75 2.74 14.72
C LEU A 590 -44.32 1.47 14.07
N ASP A 591 -43.66 0.32 14.26
CA ASP A 591 -43.99 -0.98 13.66
C ASP A 591 -44.10 -0.95 12.12
N LEU A 592 -43.29 -0.09 11.48
CA LEU A 592 -43.21 0.02 10.01
C LEU A 592 -42.07 -0.90 9.51
N LYS A 593 -42.42 -2.02 8.87
CA LYS A 593 -41.45 -2.97 8.28
C LYS A 593 -40.95 -2.52 6.91
#